data_AF-A0A2Z6RLX1-F1
#
_entry.id   AF-A0A2Z6RLX1-F1
#
_cell.length_a   1.000
_cell.length_b   1.000
_cell.length_c   1.000
_cell.angle_alpha   90.00
_cell.angle_beta   90.00
_cell.angle_gamma   90.00
#
_symmetry.space_group_name_H-M   'P 1'
#
loop_
_entity.id
_entity.type
_entity.pdbx_description
1 polymer ?
#
loop_
_entity_poly.entity_id
_entity_poly.type
_entity_poly.pdbx_seq_one_letter_code
_entity_poly.pdbx_strand_id
1 'polypeptide(L)'
;MKFTSKFTILYTIYFITFLFSINQACEQSCRDGISLAFCNNYAQEWNPLFDTLGKNLTSNLYDGVTDNVDQVKNLVDKAVLNQVNKSRADFTSSCKFIVQESIFSKSPQFKGQCQKPLRVIQPKPGVNWTLSDCQNQDYICGNPPSICHFMNEYVKPRNVDLLKEALTERISDNGNFTSSLIDITNQTVTNSGAFDKSQTQLDNFMGIVTKNIKFELNQFGIAFNSSFCAPYSNNSTSCDKYDSEIKSILLSYP
;
A
#
# COMPACT_ATOMS: atom_id res chain seq x y z
N MET A 1 47.35 -36.95 49.33
CA MET A 1 45.95 -36.72 49.75
C MET A 1 45.81 -35.33 50.31
N LYS A 2 45.15 -34.41 49.58
CA LYS A 2 44.57 -33.18 50.13
C LYS A 2 43.25 -32.94 49.37
N PHE A 3 42.15 -33.10 50.09
CA PHE A 3 40.81 -32.66 49.73
C PHE A 3 40.68 -31.15 49.99
N THR A 4 39.64 -30.54 49.40
CA THR A 4 39.07 -29.17 49.55
C THR A 4 39.33 -28.29 48.33
N SER A 5 38.38 -27.55 47.74
CA SER A 5 36.95 -27.35 48.03
C SER A 5 36.30 -26.87 46.72
N LYS A 6 35.17 -27.45 46.32
CA LYS A 6 34.29 -26.89 45.30
C LYS A 6 33.39 -25.88 45.99
N PHE A 7 33.47 -24.60 45.63
CA PHE A 7 32.37 -23.67 45.88
C PHE A 7 32.00 -22.95 44.58
N THR A 8 30.84 -23.39 44.10
CA THR A 8 29.98 -22.84 43.08
C THR A 8 29.70 -21.34 43.35
N ILE A 9 30.13 -20.46 42.46
CA ILE A 9 29.56 -19.12 42.30
C ILE A 9 28.91 -19.08 40.92
N LEU A 10 27.82 -19.83 40.81
CA LEU A 10 26.70 -19.53 39.93
C LEU A 10 25.67 -18.83 40.82
N TYR A 11 24.88 -17.91 40.24
CA TYR A 11 23.85 -17.05 40.87
C TYR A 11 24.32 -15.66 41.31
N THR A 12 24.18 -14.66 40.43
CA THR A 12 23.18 -13.56 40.55
C THR A 12 23.50 -12.39 39.60
N ILE A 13 23.45 -12.61 38.28
CA ILE A 13 23.15 -11.54 37.30
C ILE A 13 22.22 -12.14 36.25
N TYR A 14 21.02 -12.53 36.66
CA TYR A 14 20.01 -13.04 35.73
C TYR A 14 18.60 -12.83 36.27
N PHE A 15 18.25 -11.63 36.75
CA PHE A 15 16.85 -11.30 37.08
C PHE A 15 16.56 -9.79 37.19
N ILE A 16 17.05 -8.99 36.22
CA ILE A 16 16.52 -7.65 35.94
C ILE A 16 16.37 -7.48 34.42
N THR A 17 15.57 -8.35 33.80
CA THR A 17 15.04 -8.12 32.43
C THR A 17 13.52 -8.15 32.40
N PHE A 18 12.87 -8.26 33.56
CA PHE A 18 11.46 -7.95 33.75
C PHE A 18 11.35 -6.55 34.34
N LEU A 19 10.39 -5.74 33.86
CA LEU A 19 10.00 -4.38 34.30
C LEU A 19 10.37 -3.19 33.42
N PHE A 20 10.70 -3.40 32.16
CA PHE A 20 10.40 -2.40 31.13
C PHE A 20 9.67 -3.07 29.96
N SER A 21 8.49 -3.64 30.24
CA SER A 21 7.42 -3.58 29.26
C SER A 21 7.10 -2.10 29.08
N ILE A 22 7.89 -1.43 28.24
CA ILE A 22 7.55 -0.11 27.72
C ILE A 22 6.17 -0.34 27.10
N ASN A 23 5.10 0.10 27.74
CA ASN A 23 3.75 0.06 27.17
C ASN A 23 3.84 0.81 25.84
N GLN A 24 4.05 0.10 24.73
CA GLN A 24 4.12 0.71 23.42
C GLN A 24 2.67 0.91 23.01
N ALA A 25 2.27 2.15 22.74
CA ALA A 25 0.88 2.49 22.48
C ALA A 25 0.26 1.73 21.28
N CYS A 26 1.08 1.20 20.37
CA CYS A 26 0.68 0.22 19.36
C CYS A 26 1.92 -0.58 18.92
N GLU A 27 1.98 -1.85 19.31
CA GLU A 27 3.04 -2.79 18.92
C GLU A 27 2.99 -3.10 17.40
N GLN A 28 4.00 -3.79 16.86
CA GLN A 28 4.09 -4.02 15.41
C GLN A 28 2.86 -4.75 14.84
N SER A 29 2.31 -5.73 15.55
CA SER A 29 1.07 -6.43 15.15
C SER A 29 -0.12 -5.48 15.05
N CYS A 30 -0.27 -4.58 16.03
CA CYS A 30 -1.28 -3.52 16.01
C CYS A 30 -1.07 -2.58 14.81
N ARG A 31 0.17 -2.16 14.54
CA ARG A 31 0.49 -1.27 13.40
C ARG A 31 0.16 -1.93 12.06
N ASP A 32 0.60 -3.18 11.88
CA ASP A 32 0.29 -3.97 10.69
C ASP A 32 -1.22 -4.13 10.51
N GLY A 33 -1.93 -4.46 11.59
CA GLY A 33 -3.37 -4.64 11.59
C GLY A 33 -4.16 -3.40 11.22
N ILE A 34 -3.82 -2.25 11.80
CA ILE A 34 -4.40 -0.94 11.48
C ILE A 34 -4.13 -0.60 10.02
N SER A 35 -2.89 -0.73 9.55
CA SER A 35 -2.54 -0.42 8.16
C SER A 35 -3.25 -1.33 7.16
N LEU A 36 -3.37 -2.62 7.44
CA LEU A 36 -4.12 -3.56 6.63
C LEU A 36 -5.62 -3.25 6.59
N ALA A 37 -6.20 -2.75 7.69
CA ALA A 37 -7.60 -2.34 7.72
C ALA A 37 -7.91 -1.28 6.65
N PHE A 38 -7.07 -0.26 6.54
CA PHE A 38 -7.18 0.74 5.47
C PHE A 38 -6.93 0.11 4.10
N CYS A 39 -5.86 -0.66 3.94
CA CYS A 39 -5.48 -1.21 2.63
C CYS A 39 -6.53 -2.15 2.04
N ASN A 40 -7.09 -3.05 2.85
CA ASN A 40 -8.10 -4.01 2.39
C ASN A 40 -9.39 -3.30 1.94
N ASN A 41 -9.77 -2.24 2.64
CA ASN A 41 -10.94 -1.44 2.30
C ASN A 41 -10.69 -0.55 1.07
N TYR A 42 -9.58 0.18 1.04
CA TYR A 42 -9.24 1.07 -0.06
C TYR A 42 -8.92 0.33 -1.37
N ALA A 43 -8.52 -0.94 -1.30
CA ALA A 43 -8.34 -1.78 -2.48
C ALA A 43 -9.61 -1.93 -3.32
N GLN A 44 -10.78 -1.84 -2.70
CA GLN A 44 -12.05 -1.86 -3.41
C GLN A 44 -12.24 -0.65 -4.34
N GLU A 45 -11.57 0.47 -4.06
CA GLU A 45 -11.62 1.68 -4.89
C GLU A 45 -10.61 1.64 -6.04
N TRP A 46 -9.39 1.13 -5.81
CA TRP A 46 -8.39 1.11 -6.87
C TRP A 46 -8.42 -0.12 -7.78
N ASN A 47 -8.93 -1.27 -7.33
CA ASN A 47 -8.97 -2.48 -8.15
C ASN A 47 -9.70 -2.27 -9.50
N PRO A 48 -10.87 -1.60 -9.55
CA PRO A 48 -11.54 -1.30 -10.81
C PRO A 48 -10.73 -0.38 -11.75
N LEU A 49 -9.88 0.48 -11.18
CA LEU A 49 -9.00 1.36 -11.97
C LEU A 49 -7.90 0.57 -12.67
N PHE A 50 -7.30 -0.42 -11.99
CA PHE A 50 -6.36 -1.36 -12.60
C PHE A 50 -7.01 -2.24 -13.67
N ASP A 51 -8.26 -2.70 -13.44
CA ASP A 51 -9.01 -3.45 -14.45
C ASP A 51 -9.27 -2.59 -15.71
N THR A 52 -9.56 -1.30 -15.51
CA THR A 52 -9.72 -0.33 -16.61
C THR A 52 -8.41 -0.08 -17.35
N LEU A 53 -7.30 0.09 -16.63
CA LEU A 53 -5.96 0.19 -17.24
C LEU A 53 -5.67 -1.02 -18.14
N GLY A 54 -5.93 -2.24 -17.67
CA GLY A 54 -5.72 -3.46 -18.46
C GLY A 54 -6.52 -3.45 -19.77
N LYS A 55 -7.80 -3.08 -19.70
CA LYS A 55 -8.67 -2.97 -20.89
C LYS A 55 -8.16 -1.91 -21.86
N ASN A 56 -7.86 -0.71 -21.37
CA ASN A 56 -7.39 0.40 -22.19
C ASN A 56 -6.08 0.07 -22.89
N LEU A 57 -5.11 -0.49 -22.14
CA LEU A 57 -3.86 -0.96 -22.73
C LEU A 57 -4.14 -1.94 -23.87
N THR A 58 -4.86 -3.03 -23.65
CA THR A 58 -5.12 -4.02 -24.73
C THR A 58 -5.92 -3.48 -25.92
N SER A 59 -6.69 -2.40 -25.73
CA SER A 59 -7.48 -1.77 -26.79
C SER A 59 -6.66 -0.80 -27.63
N ASN A 60 -5.77 -0.03 -26.99
CA ASN A 60 -5.09 1.12 -27.61
C ASN A 60 -3.60 0.88 -27.84
N LEU A 61 -3.04 -0.26 -27.39
CA LEU A 61 -1.59 -0.53 -27.45
C LEU A 61 -1.01 -0.40 -28.86
N TYR A 62 -1.80 -0.80 -29.87
CA TYR A 62 -1.37 -0.88 -31.26
C TYR A 62 -1.82 0.32 -32.10
N ASP A 63 -2.37 1.37 -31.47
CA ASP A 63 -2.82 2.55 -32.18
C ASP A 63 -1.66 3.20 -32.95
N GLY A 64 -1.83 3.32 -34.26
CA GLY A 64 -0.82 3.84 -35.18
C GLY A 64 0.21 2.82 -35.69
N VAL A 65 0.14 1.55 -35.26
CA VAL A 65 0.95 0.48 -35.86
C VAL A 65 0.41 0.15 -37.25
N THR A 66 1.29 0.18 -38.26
CA THR A 66 0.93 -0.11 -39.66
C THR A 66 1.26 -1.54 -40.09
N ASP A 67 2.12 -2.24 -39.35
CA ASP A 67 2.47 -3.64 -39.61
C ASP A 67 1.34 -4.59 -39.20
N ASN A 68 1.33 -5.81 -39.76
CA ASN A 68 0.38 -6.84 -39.33
C ASN A 68 0.73 -7.33 -37.91
N VAL A 69 -0.14 -7.01 -36.95
CA VAL A 69 0.04 -7.37 -35.54
C VAL A 69 -0.65 -8.67 -35.13
N ASP A 70 -1.43 -9.31 -36.00
CA ASP A 70 -2.28 -10.46 -35.65
C ASP A 70 -1.48 -11.62 -35.04
N GLN A 71 -0.24 -11.80 -35.50
CA GLN A 71 0.66 -12.87 -35.05
C GLN A 71 1.14 -12.68 -33.60
N VAL A 72 1.23 -11.44 -33.13
CA VAL A 72 1.82 -11.10 -31.82
C VAL A 72 0.80 -10.56 -30.82
N LYS A 73 -0.32 -10.01 -31.31
CA LYS A 73 -1.33 -9.31 -30.52
C LYS A 73 -1.84 -10.12 -29.34
N ASN A 74 -2.28 -11.36 -29.57
CA ASN A 74 -2.81 -12.20 -28.51
C ASN A 74 -1.77 -12.52 -27.41
N LEU A 75 -0.50 -12.71 -27.80
CA LEU A 75 0.58 -12.99 -26.85
C LEU A 75 0.89 -11.74 -26.01
N VAL A 76 1.01 -10.58 -26.66
CA VAL A 76 1.29 -9.31 -26.00
C VAL A 76 0.13 -8.88 -25.11
N ASP A 77 -1.12 -8.96 -25.58
CA ASP A 77 -2.30 -8.60 -24.77
C ASP A 77 -2.36 -9.43 -23.49
N LYS A 78 -2.11 -10.74 -23.58
CA LYS A 78 -2.04 -11.63 -22.42
C LYS A 78 -0.88 -11.26 -21.48
N ALA A 79 0.30 -10.96 -22.02
CA ALA A 79 1.47 -10.59 -21.24
C ALA A 79 1.26 -9.26 -20.50
N VAL A 80 0.70 -8.26 -21.18
CA VAL A 80 0.35 -6.96 -20.63
C VAL A 80 -0.70 -7.10 -19.53
N LEU A 81 -1.79 -7.84 -19.75
CA LEU A 81 -2.80 -8.07 -18.71
C LEU A 81 -2.22 -8.77 -17.47
N ASN A 82 -1.37 -9.79 -17.67
CA ASN A 82 -0.68 -10.45 -16.56
C ASN A 82 0.23 -9.47 -15.79
N GLN A 83 0.93 -8.59 -16.51
CA GLN A 83 1.79 -7.60 -15.88
C GLN A 83 0.99 -6.52 -15.14
N VAL A 84 -0.14 -6.06 -15.67
CA VAL A 84 -1.06 -5.16 -14.94
C VAL A 84 -1.57 -5.81 -13.65
N ASN A 85 -1.94 -7.09 -13.71
CA ASN A 85 -2.36 -7.86 -12.52
C ASN A 85 -1.24 -7.98 -11.48
N LYS A 86 0.00 -8.18 -11.93
CA LYS A 86 1.18 -8.19 -11.05
C LYS A 86 1.41 -6.83 -10.42
N SER A 87 1.39 -5.75 -11.20
CA SER A 87 1.52 -4.38 -10.69
C SER A 87 0.44 -4.05 -9.65
N ARG A 88 -0.81 -4.49 -9.87
CA ARG A 88 -1.90 -4.37 -8.88
C ARG A 88 -1.59 -5.10 -7.58
N ALA A 89 -1.10 -6.35 -7.67
CA ALA A 89 -0.74 -7.14 -6.50
C ALA A 89 0.45 -6.53 -5.74
N ASP A 90 1.45 -6.03 -6.46
CA ASP A 90 2.62 -5.34 -5.90
C ASP A 90 2.21 -4.04 -5.19
N PHE A 91 1.33 -3.24 -5.80
CA PHE A 91 0.77 -2.04 -5.17
C PHE A 91 0.02 -2.38 -3.87
N THR A 92 -0.86 -3.38 -3.93
CA THR A 92 -1.63 -3.87 -2.77
C THR A 92 -0.70 -4.34 -1.65
N SER A 93 0.35 -5.10 -1.99
CA SER A 93 1.35 -5.60 -1.03
C SER A 93 2.16 -4.47 -0.39
N SER A 94 2.44 -3.40 -1.14
CA SER A 94 3.15 -2.23 -0.64
C SER A 94 2.28 -1.30 0.21
N CYS A 95 0.96 -1.33 0.04
CA CYS A 95 0.03 -0.42 0.70
C CYS A 95 0.21 -0.42 2.21
N LYS A 96 0.37 -1.60 2.83
CA LYS A 96 0.54 -1.72 4.28
C LYS A 96 1.69 -0.84 4.78
N PHE A 97 2.84 -0.90 4.11
CA PHE A 97 4.02 -0.14 4.51
C PHE A 97 3.81 1.37 4.31
N ILE A 98 3.16 1.77 3.21
CA ILE A 98 2.83 3.17 2.92
C ILE A 98 1.90 3.74 3.99
N VAL A 99 0.82 3.02 4.32
CA VAL A 99 -0.15 3.43 5.36
C VAL A 99 0.50 3.42 6.75
N GLN A 100 1.37 2.44 7.04
CA GLN A 100 2.09 2.43 8.30
C GLN A 100 3.03 3.64 8.42
N GLU A 101 3.79 3.98 7.38
CA GLU A 101 4.62 5.18 7.37
C GLU A 101 3.78 6.45 7.53
N SER A 102 2.66 6.52 6.83
CA SER A 102 1.70 7.63 6.89
C SER A 102 1.25 7.91 8.34
N ILE A 103 0.76 6.89 9.05
CA ILE A 103 0.20 7.04 10.39
C ILE A 103 1.31 7.27 11.43
N PHE A 104 2.35 6.46 11.39
CA PHE A 104 3.29 6.36 12.49
C PHE A 104 4.55 7.22 12.30
N SER A 105 4.90 7.63 11.08
CA SER A 105 6.18 8.31 10.81
C SER A 105 6.03 9.75 10.29
N LYS A 106 4.92 10.11 9.64
CA LYS A 106 4.65 11.49 9.21
C LYS A 106 3.98 12.31 10.33
N SER A 107 4.10 13.64 10.26
CA SER A 107 3.56 14.55 11.29
C SER A 107 2.09 14.93 11.04
N PRO A 108 1.24 15.03 12.09
CA PRO A 108 1.50 14.53 13.45
C PRO A 108 1.65 13.01 13.47
N GLN A 109 2.63 12.55 14.26
CA GLN A 109 2.95 11.12 14.41
C GLN A 109 2.07 10.51 15.48
N PHE A 110 1.36 9.43 15.15
CA PHE A 110 0.63 8.62 16.12
C PHE A 110 1.60 7.67 16.83
N LYS A 111 2.50 8.21 17.65
CA LYS A 111 3.54 7.46 18.37
C LYS A 111 3.56 7.81 19.86
N GLY A 112 4.14 6.91 20.65
CA GLY A 112 4.40 7.13 22.06
C GLY A 112 3.19 6.86 22.96
N GLN A 113 3.47 6.79 24.25
CA GLN A 113 2.50 6.51 25.30
C GLN A 113 1.46 7.62 25.43
N CYS A 114 0.21 7.22 25.57
CA CYS A 114 -0.95 8.07 25.83
C CYS A 114 -1.01 8.50 27.32
N GLN A 115 0.11 8.97 27.86
CA GLN A 115 0.34 9.00 29.33
C GLN A 115 0.69 10.36 29.95
N LYS A 116 0.71 11.48 29.22
CA LYS A 116 0.98 12.79 29.86
C LYS A 116 -0.02 13.89 29.49
N PRO A 117 -1.04 14.13 30.34
CA PRO A 117 -1.47 13.30 31.48
C PRO A 117 -2.10 11.96 31.05
N LEU A 118 -2.06 10.94 31.91
CA LEU A 118 -2.73 9.64 31.71
C LEU A 118 -4.24 9.87 31.58
N ARG A 119 -4.75 9.78 30.35
CA ARG A 119 -6.17 10.00 30.05
C ARG A 119 -6.90 8.73 29.65
N VAL A 120 -6.16 7.68 29.29
CA VAL A 120 -6.74 6.47 28.73
C VAL A 120 -6.26 5.27 29.53
N ILE A 121 -7.21 4.51 30.06
CA ILE A 121 -6.97 3.20 30.69
C ILE A 121 -7.07 2.16 29.59
N GLN A 122 -6.00 1.42 29.33
CA GLN A 122 -6.03 0.31 28.37
C GLN A 122 -7.06 -0.73 28.81
N PRO A 123 -7.90 -1.26 27.89
CA PRO A 123 -8.83 -2.32 28.24
C PRO A 123 -8.06 -3.55 28.73
N LYS A 124 -8.75 -4.38 29.51
CA LYS A 124 -8.17 -5.66 29.98
C LYS A 124 -7.79 -6.53 28.77
N PRO A 125 -6.78 -7.40 28.87
CA PRO A 125 -6.46 -8.35 27.82
C PRO A 125 -7.71 -9.11 27.34
N GLY A 126 -7.92 -9.17 26.03
CA GLY A 126 -9.08 -9.81 25.41
C GLY A 126 -10.35 -8.94 25.36
N VAL A 127 -10.29 -7.68 25.81
CA VAL A 127 -11.37 -6.70 25.68
C VAL A 127 -10.97 -5.65 24.65
N ASN A 128 -11.84 -5.44 23.66
CA ASN A 128 -11.64 -4.43 22.62
C ASN A 128 -11.88 -3.02 23.18
N TRP A 129 -11.28 -2.03 22.53
CA TRP A 129 -11.71 -0.64 22.68
C TRP A 129 -13.13 -0.45 22.14
N THR A 130 -13.80 0.58 22.62
CA THR A 130 -15.15 0.96 22.20
C THR A 130 -15.13 2.21 21.32
N LEU A 131 -16.22 2.44 20.60
CA LEU A 131 -16.40 3.72 19.89
C LEU A 131 -16.43 4.91 20.85
N SER A 132 -16.87 4.72 22.08
CA SER A 132 -16.82 5.77 23.10
C SER A 132 -15.37 6.13 23.44
N ASP A 133 -14.47 5.13 23.54
CA ASP A 133 -13.05 5.39 23.79
C ASP A 133 -12.42 6.23 22.67
N CYS A 134 -12.82 5.99 21.42
CA CYS A 134 -12.43 6.79 20.26
C CYS A 134 -13.00 8.21 20.33
N GLN A 135 -14.27 8.38 20.66
CA GLN A 135 -14.92 9.70 20.75
C GLN A 135 -14.34 10.56 21.89
N ASN A 136 -13.91 9.93 22.98
CA ASN A 136 -13.39 10.61 24.16
C ASN A 136 -11.90 10.98 24.06
N GLN A 137 -11.23 10.69 22.95
CA GLN A 137 -9.87 11.18 22.74
C GLN A 137 -9.87 12.67 22.43
N ASP A 138 -8.81 13.35 22.87
CA ASP A 138 -8.63 14.78 22.63
C ASP A 138 -7.16 15.16 22.39
N TYR A 139 -6.29 14.17 22.18
CA TYR A 139 -4.87 14.37 21.85
C TYR A 139 -4.30 13.21 21.02
N ILE A 140 -3.28 13.52 20.24
CA ILE A 140 -2.62 12.58 19.33
C ILE A 140 -1.60 11.73 20.10
N CYS A 141 -1.78 10.41 20.06
CA CYS A 141 -0.83 9.43 20.59
C CYS A 141 -0.92 8.13 19.79
N GLY A 142 -0.12 7.13 20.15
CA GLY A 142 -0.02 5.91 19.34
C GLY A 142 -1.10 4.86 19.53
N ASN A 143 -2.13 5.08 20.36
CA ASN A 143 -3.15 4.05 20.61
C ASN A 143 -4.25 4.04 19.53
N PRO A 144 -4.96 2.91 19.38
CA PRO A 144 -6.02 2.80 18.37
C PRO A 144 -7.20 3.78 18.54
N PRO A 145 -7.66 4.10 19.77
CA PRO A 145 -8.65 5.17 19.96
C PRO A 145 -8.22 6.52 19.40
N SER A 146 -6.98 6.95 19.61
CA SER A 146 -6.47 8.24 19.10
C SER A 146 -6.44 8.26 17.58
N ILE A 147 -5.94 7.17 16.96
CA ILE A 147 -5.96 7.01 15.50
C ILE A 147 -7.40 7.05 14.98
N CYS A 148 -8.35 6.38 15.66
CA CYS A 148 -9.77 6.39 15.32
C CYS A 148 -10.40 7.80 15.43
N HIS A 149 -10.06 8.56 16.48
CA HIS A 149 -10.59 9.90 16.71
C HIS A 149 -10.17 10.87 15.61
N PHE A 150 -8.87 10.93 15.36
CA PHE A 150 -8.26 11.83 14.38
C PHE A 150 -8.26 11.26 12.96
N MET A 151 -9.07 10.22 12.72
CA MET A 151 -9.06 9.48 11.46
C MET A 151 -9.40 10.37 10.27
N ASN A 152 -10.42 11.21 10.41
CA ASN A 152 -10.87 12.13 9.35
C ASN A 152 -9.94 13.34 9.17
N GLU A 153 -9.34 13.82 10.26
CA GLU A 153 -8.54 15.04 10.27
C GLU A 153 -7.12 14.82 9.73
N TYR A 154 -6.46 13.74 10.16
CA TYR A 154 -5.05 13.50 9.83
C TYR A 154 -4.79 12.19 9.09
N VAL A 155 -5.43 11.09 9.50
CA VAL A 155 -5.03 9.75 9.03
C VAL A 155 -5.49 9.49 7.60
N LYS A 156 -6.78 9.63 7.30
CA LYS A 156 -7.33 9.33 5.97
C LYS A 156 -6.76 10.23 4.88
N PRO A 157 -6.77 11.57 5.00
CA PRO A 157 -6.26 12.44 3.93
C PRO A 157 -4.82 12.09 3.59
N ARG A 158 -3.98 11.91 4.62
CA ARG A 158 -2.57 11.56 4.44
C ARG A 158 -2.36 10.17 3.82
N ASN A 159 -3.13 9.16 4.24
CA ASN A 159 -3.07 7.83 3.64
C ASN A 159 -3.42 7.90 2.15
N VAL A 160 -4.46 8.64 1.79
CA VAL A 160 -4.89 8.82 0.40
C VAL A 160 -3.81 9.52 -0.41
N ASP A 161 -3.27 10.63 0.10
CA ASP A 161 -2.23 11.41 -0.59
C ASP A 161 -0.96 10.58 -0.82
N LEU A 162 -0.47 9.88 0.20
CA LEU A 162 0.74 9.05 0.05
C LEU A 162 0.53 7.85 -0.87
N LEU A 163 -0.66 7.27 -0.92
CA LEU A 163 -0.98 6.21 -1.90
C LEU A 163 -1.03 6.77 -3.34
N LYS A 164 -1.56 7.98 -3.52
CA LYS A 164 -1.55 8.70 -4.82
C LYS A 164 -0.14 9.03 -5.27
N GLU A 165 0.70 9.57 -4.38
CA GLU A 165 2.11 9.85 -4.64
C GLU A 165 2.86 8.56 -5.01
N ALA A 166 2.70 7.51 -4.21
CA ALA A 166 3.39 6.25 -4.44
C ALA A 166 2.93 5.55 -5.73
N LEU A 167 1.68 5.74 -6.18
CA LEU A 167 1.29 5.25 -7.51
C LEU A 167 1.92 6.11 -8.62
N THR A 168 1.85 7.43 -8.48
CA THR A 168 2.40 8.40 -9.44
C THR A 168 3.89 8.14 -9.70
N GLU A 169 4.66 7.84 -8.66
CA GLU A 169 6.06 7.46 -8.78
C GLU A 169 6.25 6.17 -9.61
N ARG A 170 5.44 5.14 -9.34
CA ARG A 170 5.52 3.83 -10.00
C ARG A 170 5.14 3.85 -11.48
N ILE A 171 4.24 4.76 -11.88
CA ILE A 171 3.80 4.93 -13.27
C ILE A 171 4.53 6.06 -14.00
N SER A 172 5.48 6.73 -13.33
CA SER A 172 6.32 7.74 -13.97
C SER A 172 7.13 7.13 -15.13
N ASP A 173 7.73 7.97 -15.98
CA ASP A 173 8.51 7.50 -17.13
C ASP A 173 9.63 6.50 -16.76
N ASN A 174 10.20 6.64 -15.55
CA ASN A 174 11.24 5.77 -15.00
C ASN A 174 10.70 4.87 -13.87
N GLY A 175 9.38 4.87 -13.68
CA GLY A 175 8.69 4.10 -12.66
C GLY A 175 8.70 2.61 -12.98
N ASN A 176 8.69 1.79 -11.94
CA ASN A 176 8.80 0.34 -12.08
C ASN A 176 7.63 -0.29 -12.86
N PHE A 177 6.43 0.28 -12.84
CA PHE A 177 5.30 -0.23 -13.61
C PHE A 177 5.48 0.04 -15.09
N THR A 178 5.94 1.24 -15.43
CA THR A 178 6.25 1.64 -16.81
C THR A 178 7.33 0.76 -17.41
N SER A 179 8.48 0.63 -16.73
CA SER A 179 9.58 -0.20 -17.22
C SER A 179 9.17 -1.66 -17.35
N SER A 180 8.51 -2.25 -16.34
CA SER A 180 8.09 -3.66 -16.39
C SER A 180 7.10 -3.95 -17.53
N LEU A 181 6.20 -3.02 -17.86
CA LEU A 181 5.26 -3.16 -18.97
C LEU A 181 5.96 -3.09 -20.34
N ILE A 182 6.92 -2.17 -20.49
CA ILE A 182 7.72 -2.06 -21.72
C ILE A 182 8.58 -3.32 -21.88
N ASP A 183 9.26 -3.74 -20.82
CA ASP A 183 10.16 -4.89 -20.83
C ASP A 183 9.43 -6.20 -21.18
N ILE A 184 8.29 -6.47 -20.53
CA ILE A 184 7.53 -7.69 -20.83
C ILE A 184 6.97 -7.68 -22.25
N THR A 185 6.59 -6.51 -22.76
CA THR A 185 6.08 -6.37 -24.12
C THR A 185 7.19 -6.63 -25.12
N ASN A 186 8.35 -5.98 -24.95
CA ASN A 186 9.53 -6.21 -25.77
C ASN A 186 9.95 -7.68 -25.77
N GLN A 187 10.06 -8.28 -24.58
CA GLN A 187 10.40 -9.70 -24.43
C GLN A 187 9.40 -10.60 -25.16
N THR A 188 8.11 -10.33 -25.03
CA THR A 188 7.05 -11.13 -25.66
C THR A 188 7.13 -11.02 -27.18
N VAL A 189 7.37 -9.82 -27.71
CA VAL A 189 7.49 -9.56 -29.14
C VAL A 189 8.73 -10.23 -29.70
N THR A 190 9.91 -10.04 -29.09
CA THR A 190 11.16 -10.68 -29.53
C THR A 190 11.04 -12.20 -29.51
N ASN A 191 10.47 -12.78 -28.44
CA ASN A 191 10.31 -14.23 -28.33
C ASN A 191 9.28 -14.81 -29.30
N SER A 192 8.38 -13.99 -29.85
CA SER A 192 7.38 -14.45 -30.83
C SER A 192 7.96 -14.71 -32.22
N GLY A 193 9.13 -14.13 -32.53
CA GLY A 193 9.76 -14.19 -33.84
C GLY A 193 9.05 -13.38 -34.94
N ALA A 194 8.02 -12.60 -34.60
CA ALA A 194 7.18 -11.88 -35.57
C ALA A 194 7.97 -10.88 -36.44
N PHE A 195 9.13 -10.41 -35.96
CA PHE A 195 9.97 -9.42 -36.63
C PHE A 195 11.39 -9.90 -36.95
N ASP A 196 11.67 -11.21 -36.90
CA ASP A 196 13.02 -11.82 -36.99
C ASP A 196 13.83 -11.45 -38.25
N LYS A 197 13.18 -10.88 -39.27
CA LYS A 197 13.81 -10.49 -40.53
C LYS A 197 14.08 -8.99 -40.66
N SER A 198 13.67 -8.17 -39.70
CA SER A 198 13.79 -6.71 -39.79
C SER A 198 13.84 -6.04 -38.41
N GLN A 199 15.05 -5.71 -37.96
CA GLN A 199 15.26 -4.93 -36.73
C GLN A 199 14.56 -3.56 -36.81
N THR A 200 14.56 -2.92 -37.98
CA THR A 200 13.89 -1.64 -38.18
C THR A 200 12.38 -1.72 -37.97
N GLN A 201 11.72 -2.81 -38.40
CA GLN A 201 10.30 -3.00 -38.12
C GLN A 201 10.04 -3.23 -36.64
N LEU A 202 10.88 -4.03 -35.98
CA LEU A 202 10.79 -4.24 -34.53
C LEU A 202 10.93 -2.92 -33.77
N ASP A 203 11.94 -2.10 -34.10
CA ASP A 203 12.21 -0.83 -33.44
C ASP A 203 11.04 0.16 -33.65
N ASN A 204 10.49 0.23 -34.86
CA ASN A 204 9.33 1.07 -35.16
C ASN A 204 8.09 0.61 -34.38
N PHE A 205 7.81 -0.69 -34.38
CA PHE A 205 6.72 -1.30 -33.62
C PHE A 205 6.85 -0.98 -32.13
N MET A 206 8.02 -1.26 -31.54
CA MET A 206 8.28 -1.03 -30.12
C MET A 206 8.27 0.45 -29.76
N GLY A 207 8.69 1.34 -30.66
CA GLY A 207 8.59 2.78 -30.47
C GLY A 207 7.13 3.26 -30.32
N ILE A 208 6.24 2.77 -31.18
CA ILE A 208 4.80 3.09 -31.12
C ILE A 208 4.17 2.50 -29.85
N VAL A 209 4.38 1.20 -29.61
CA VAL A 209 3.84 0.50 -28.45
C VAL A 209 4.30 1.12 -27.14
N THR A 210 5.59 1.47 -27.01
CA THR A 210 6.13 2.15 -25.83
C THR A 210 5.47 3.50 -25.59
N LYS A 211 5.25 4.28 -26.66
CA LYS A 211 4.54 5.56 -26.56
C LYS A 211 3.10 5.36 -26.07
N ASN A 212 2.40 4.35 -26.58
CA ASN A 212 1.02 4.05 -26.19
C ASN A 212 0.94 3.55 -24.74
N ILE A 213 1.86 2.70 -24.29
CA ILE A 213 1.96 2.28 -22.87
C ILE A 213 2.09 3.51 -21.96
N LYS A 214 3.03 4.41 -22.26
CA LYS A 214 3.25 5.63 -21.47
C LYS A 214 2.03 6.53 -21.45
N PHE A 215 1.36 6.68 -22.60
CA PHE A 215 0.14 7.46 -22.69
C PHE A 215 -0.96 6.88 -21.79
N GLU A 216 -1.22 5.58 -21.86
CA GLU A 216 -2.25 4.91 -21.05
C GLU A 216 -1.93 4.95 -19.56
N LEU A 217 -0.66 4.80 -19.18
CA LEU A 217 -0.22 4.94 -17.78
C LEU A 217 -0.42 6.37 -17.27
N ASN A 218 -0.16 7.39 -18.10
CA ASN A 218 -0.44 8.77 -17.74
C ASN A 218 -1.96 9.01 -17.55
N GLN A 219 -2.80 8.49 -18.44
CA GLN A 219 -4.26 8.56 -18.28
C GLN A 219 -4.73 7.83 -17.01
N PHE A 220 -4.15 6.67 -16.71
CA PHE A 220 -4.41 5.93 -15.49
C PHE A 220 -4.00 6.72 -14.24
N GLY A 221 -2.87 7.42 -14.25
CA GLY A 221 -2.47 8.31 -13.16
C GLY A 221 -3.48 9.43 -12.91
N ILE A 222 -3.95 10.07 -13.97
CA ILE A 222 -4.99 11.11 -13.90
C ILE A 222 -6.30 10.52 -13.34
N ALA A 223 -6.73 9.37 -13.86
CA ALA A 223 -7.95 8.69 -13.41
C ALA A 223 -7.85 8.27 -11.94
N PHE A 224 -6.70 7.73 -11.52
CA PHE A 224 -6.47 7.35 -10.13
C PHE A 224 -6.50 8.55 -9.19
N ASN A 225 -5.79 9.63 -9.52
CA ASN A 225 -5.75 10.81 -8.67
C ASN A 225 -7.13 11.48 -8.49
N SER A 226 -7.97 11.40 -9.53
CA SER A 226 -9.33 11.96 -9.50
C SER A 226 -10.39 11.02 -8.90
N SER A 227 -10.24 9.70 -9.07
CA SER A 227 -11.28 8.72 -8.70
C SER A 227 -11.00 8.01 -7.38
N PHE A 228 -9.74 7.79 -7.01
CA PHE A 228 -9.38 7.13 -5.77
C PHE A 228 -9.73 8.02 -4.56
N CYS A 229 -10.63 7.52 -3.71
CA CYS A 229 -11.24 8.28 -2.61
C CYS A 229 -11.76 9.65 -3.08
N ALA A 230 -12.49 9.67 -4.20
CA ALA A 230 -12.99 10.90 -4.80
C ALA A 230 -13.89 11.68 -3.82
N PRO A 231 -13.78 13.02 -3.76
CA PRO A 231 -14.63 13.83 -2.89
C PRO A 231 -16.09 13.81 -3.36
N TYR A 232 -17.00 13.77 -2.40
CA TYR A 232 -18.43 14.02 -2.55
C TYR A 232 -18.80 15.40 -1.98
N SER A 233 -20.06 15.79 -2.16
CA SER A 233 -20.63 16.94 -1.45
C SER A 233 -20.50 16.76 0.07
N ASN A 234 -20.30 17.86 0.81
CA ASN A 234 -20.20 17.91 2.27
C ASN A 234 -18.90 17.35 2.88
N ASN A 235 -17.76 17.57 2.23
CA ASN A 235 -16.43 17.18 2.75
C ASN A 235 -16.27 15.67 3.02
N SER A 236 -17.06 14.83 2.35
CA SER A 236 -16.93 13.36 2.42
C SER A 236 -16.22 12.81 1.18
N THR A 237 -15.77 11.56 1.23
CA THR A 237 -15.11 10.86 0.11
C THR A 237 -15.75 9.51 -0.18
N SER A 238 -15.48 8.94 -1.37
CA SER A 238 -15.91 7.57 -1.72
C SER A 238 -15.39 6.50 -0.76
N CYS A 239 -14.32 6.80 -0.02
CA CYS A 239 -13.72 5.92 0.98
C CYS A 239 -14.38 5.99 2.36
N ASP A 240 -15.21 7.01 2.64
CA ASP A 240 -15.83 7.18 3.96
C ASP A 240 -16.85 6.08 4.28
N LYS A 241 -17.38 5.40 3.25
CA LYS A 241 -18.26 4.23 3.43
C LYS A 241 -17.58 3.07 4.16
N TYR A 242 -16.24 3.05 4.19
CA TYR A 242 -15.45 2.04 4.90
C TYR A 242 -15.13 2.43 6.36
N ASP A 243 -15.45 3.65 6.78
CA ASP A 243 -15.06 4.17 8.09
C ASP A 243 -15.52 3.29 9.26
N SER A 244 -16.75 2.77 9.20
CA SER A 244 -17.29 1.92 10.27
C SER A 244 -16.50 0.62 10.42
N GLU A 245 -16.15 -0.01 9.29
CA GLU A 245 -15.38 -1.26 9.29
C GLU A 245 -13.95 -1.02 9.76
N ILE A 246 -13.30 0.01 9.23
CA ILE A 246 -11.95 0.42 9.61
C ILE A 246 -11.92 0.69 11.13
N LYS A 247 -12.84 1.52 11.66
CA LYS A 247 -12.91 1.81 13.10
C LYS A 247 -13.11 0.53 13.93
N SER A 248 -13.98 -0.37 13.49
CA SER A 248 -14.19 -1.65 14.18
C SER A 248 -12.90 -2.47 14.28
N ILE A 249 -12.11 -2.53 13.20
CA ILE A 249 -10.83 -3.26 13.19
C ILE A 249 -9.78 -2.54 14.05
N LEU A 250 -9.64 -1.22 13.92
CA LEU A 250 -8.73 -0.41 14.72
C LEU A 250 -8.95 -0.66 16.22
N LEU A 251 -10.21 -0.59 16.66
CA LEU A 251 -10.58 -0.73 18.06
C LEU A 251 -10.49 -2.17 18.59
N SER A 252 -10.28 -3.16 17.72
CA SER A 252 -10.01 -4.54 18.14
C SER A 252 -8.57 -4.78 18.62
N TYR A 253 -7.65 -3.85 18.36
CA TYR A 253 -6.27 -3.94 18.83
C TYR A 253 -6.15 -3.32 20.23
N PRO A 254 -5.76 -4.07 21.27
CA PRO A 254 -5.64 -3.55 22.62
C PRO A 254 -4.47 -2.58 22.78
#